data_AF-A0A401PMR5-F1
#
_entry.id   AF-A0A401PMR5-F1
#
_cell.length_a   1.000
_cell.length_b   1.000
_cell.length_c   1.000
_cell.angle_alpha   90.00
_cell.angle_beta   90.00
_cell.angle_gamma   90.00
#
_symmetry.space_group_name_H-M   'P 1'
#
loop_
_entity.id
_entity.type
_entity.pdbx_description
1 polymer ?
#
loop_
_entity_poly.entity_id
_entity_poly.type
_entity_poly.pdbx_seq_one_letter_code
_entity_poly.pdbx_strand_id
1 'polypeptide(L)'
;MSGFFQGVADECERCKRGPANLAHMFWGSEKLGRFWAGVFAVLARIVEEEVDPDPLVAIFGVSEKPERMERRKANVLAFASLIARWRILLEWRLVSPPGVVAWLGHLYDFLRLEKIKYELRGSSRGFEERWETFVTMFEGLFVSGQGVKKGKNLYRLDS
;
A
#
# COMPACT_ATOMS: atom_id res chain seq x y z
N MET A 1 16.32 9.94 -24.80
CA MET A 1 16.64 8.52 -24.55
C MET A 1 15.55 7.69 -25.21
N SER A 2 15.75 7.34 -26.46
CA SER A 2 14.82 6.56 -27.29
C SER A 2 15.69 5.56 -28.04
N GLY A 3 15.81 4.33 -27.53
CA GLY A 3 16.82 3.42 -28.06
C GLY A 3 16.81 1.95 -27.63
N PHE A 4 15.75 1.43 -26.98
CA PHE A 4 15.74 -0.02 -26.64
C PHE A 4 14.46 -0.78 -26.98
N PHE A 5 13.38 -0.11 -27.40
CA PHE A 5 12.13 -0.78 -27.78
C PHE A 5 11.51 -0.09 -29.00
N GLN A 6 12.05 -0.33 -30.19
CA GLN A 6 11.38 0.06 -31.43
C GLN A 6 10.15 -0.84 -31.62
N GLY A 7 8.96 -0.24 -31.73
CA GLY A 7 7.71 -0.95 -32.02
C GLY A 7 6.84 -1.32 -30.82
N VAL A 8 7.22 -0.95 -29.59
CA VAL A 8 6.32 -1.09 -28.43
C VAL A 8 5.48 0.18 -28.30
N ALA A 9 4.16 0.03 -28.28
CA ALA A 9 3.26 1.15 -28.02
C ALA A 9 3.55 1.74 -26.64
N ASP A 10 3.86 3.04 -26.58
CA ASP A 10 4.08 3.78 -25.34
C ASP A 10 2.75 4.15 -24.67
N GLU A 11 1.83 3.19 -24.61
CA GLU A 11 0.46 3.37 -24.12
C GLU A 11 0.23 2.58 -22.84
N CYS A 12 -0.44 3.21 -21.88
CA CYS A 12 -0.82 2.58 -20.64
C CYS A 12 -1.88 1.50 -20.90
N GLU A 13 -1.67 0.28 -20.41
CA GLU A 13 -2.63 -0.82 -20.59
C GLU A 13 -4.02 -0.53 -19.99
N ARG A 14 -4.10 0.37 -18.99
CA ARG A 14 -5.36 0.70 -18.29
C ARG A 14 -6.20 1.76 -19.00
N CYS A 15 -5.56 2.83 -19.47
CA CYS A 15 -6.27 3.98 -20.05
C CYS A 15 -6.03 4.14 -21.56
N LYS A 16 -5.11 3.35 -22.15
CA LYS A 16 -4.71 3.38 -23.56
C LYS A 16 -4.22 4.76 -24.03
N ARG A 17 -3.51 5.48 -23.14
CA ARG A 17 -2.89 6.78 -23.42
C ARG A 17 -1.38 6.73 -23.15
N GLY A 18 -0.61 7.50 -23.90
CA GLY A 18 0.83 7.66 -23.73
C GLY A 18 1.25 9.09 -23.29
N PRO A 19 2.49 9.28 -22.80
CA PRO A 19 3.50 8.24 -22.59
C PRO A 19 3.22 7.41 -21.32
N ALA A 20 3.37 6.09 -21.40
CA ALA A 20 3.12 5.13 -20.33
C ALA A 20 4.30 5.04 -19.33
N ASN A 21 4.81 6.20 -18.91
CA ASN A 21 5.93 6.27 -17.98
C ASN A 21 5.55 5.80 -16.57
N LEU A 22 6.54 5.57 -15.71
CA LEU A 22 6.33 5.07 -14.36
C LEU A 22 5.39 5.95 -13.53
N ALA A 23 5.52 7.29 -13.63
CA ALA A 23 4.65 8.20 -12.90
C ALA A 23 3.18 8.06 -13.32
N HIS A 24 2.91 7.89 -14.62
CA HIS A 24 1.57 7.59 -15.13
C HIS A 24 1.08 6.23 -14.64
N MET A 25 1.92 5.20 -14.77
CA MET A 25 1.57 3.81 -14.44
C MET A 25 1.36 3.56 -12.95
N PHE A 26 1.98 4.37 -12.07
CA PHE A 26 1.80 4.29 -10.61
C PHE A 26 0.80 5.29 -10.04
N TRP A 27 0.57 6.44 -10.67
CA TRP A 27 -0.28 7.51 -10.12
C TRP A 27 -1.17 8.17 -11.16
N GLY A 28 -0.59 8.68 -12.24
CA GLY A 28 -1.26 9.57 -13.20
C GLY A 28 -2.36 8.93 -14.05
N SER A 29 -2.52 7.61 -14.00
CA SER A 29 -3.61 6.92 -14.69
C SER A 29 -4.95 7.18 -13.99
N GLU A 30 -5.93 7.73 -14.72
CA GLU A 30 -7.31 7.94 -14.22
C GLU A 30 -7.95 6.66 -13.66
N LYS A 31 -7.53 5.49 -14.17
CA LYS A 31 -8.03 4.19 -13.71
C LYS A 31 -7.54 3.83 -12.31
N LEU A 32 -6.45 4.42 -11.83
CA LEU A 32 -5.95 4.23 -10.47
C LEU A 32 -6.60 5.16 -9.45
N GLY A 33 -7.37 6.18 -9.89
CA GLY A 33 -7.92 7.20 -8.98
C GLY A 33 -8.74 6.61 -7.83
N ARG A 34 -9.65 5.66 -8.12
CA ARG A 34 -10.44 4.99 -7.07
C ARG A 34 -9.60 4.13 -6.13
N PHE A 35 -8.57 3.48 -6.67
CA PHE A 35 -7.64 2.67 -5.87
C PHE A 35 -6.88 3.54 -4.88
N TRP A 36 -6.25 4.61 -5.37
CA TRP A 36 -5.51 5.54 -4.51
C TRP A 36 -6.43 6.26 -3.52
N ALA A 37 -7.61 6.72 -3.92
CA ALA A 37 -8.56 7.32 -2.99
C ALA A 37 -8.88 6.39 -1.80
N GLY A 38 -9.07 5.09 -2.04
CA GLY A 38 -9.28 4.12 -0.97
C GLY A 38 -8.02 3.87 -0.12
N VAL A 39 -6.84 3.84 -0.73
CA VAL A 39 -5.56 3.73 0.00
C VAL A 39 -5.37 4.93 0.93
N PHE A 40 -5.53 6.16 0.43
CA PHE A 40 -5.39 7.38 1.23
C PHE A 40 -6.44 7.48 2.34
N ALA A 41 -7.69 7.07 2.08
CA ALA A 41 -8.72 7.00 3.11
C ALA A 41 -8.34 6.05 4.25
N VAL A 42 -7.69 4.92 3.97
CA VAL A 42 -7.19 4.02 5.01
C VAL A 42 -5.98 4.62 5.72
N LEU A 43 -5.03 5.20 4.97
CA LEU A 43 -3.83 5.83 5.54
C LEU A 43 -4.19 6.92 6.54
N ALA A 44 -5.08 7.84 6.16
CA ALA A 44 -5.56 8.92 7.04
C ALA A 44 -6.12 8.40 8.36
N ARG A 45 -6.88 7.30 8.30
CA ARG A 45 -7.41 6.66 9.51
C ARG A 45 -6.32 6.00 10.37
N ILE A 46 -5.25 5.46 9.77
CA ILE A 46 -4.17 4.79 10.51
C ILE A 46 -3.29 5.81 11.21
N VAL A 47 -2.96 6.92 10.54
CA VAL A 47 -2.10 7.95 11.11
C VAL A 47 -2.86 8.97 11.95
N GLU A 48 -4.19 8.86 12.00
CA GLU A 48 -5.11 9.76 12.71
C GLU A 48 -4.91 11.24 12.31
N GLU A 49 -4.59 11.47 11.04
CA GLU A 49 -4.34 12.78 10.45
C GLU A 49 -4.95 12.82 9.05
N GLU A 50 -5.27 14.03 8.57
CA GLU A 50 -5.63 14.20 7.17
C GLU A 50 -4.41 13.88 6.29
N VAL A 51 -4.61 12.99 5.32
CA VAL A 51 -3.59 12.64 4.33
C VAL A 51 -4.19 12.86 2.96
N ASP A 52 -3.90 14.01 2.38
CA ASP A 52 -4.34 14.34 1.03
C ASP A 52 -3.70 13.38 0.00
N PRO A 53 -4.44 13.02 -1.07
CA PRO A 53 -3.89 12.27 -2.18
C PRO A 53 -2.69 13.00 -2.81
N ASP A 54 -1.50 12.49 -2.54
CA ASP A 54 -0.23 13.09 -2.97
C ASP A 54 0.62 12.07 -3.75
N PRO A 55 1.07 12.39 -4.99
CA PRO A 55 2.00 11.54 -5.73
C PRO A 55 3.30 11.22 -4.97
N LEU A 56 3.80 12.10 -4.09
CA LEU A 56 5.00 11.82 -3.30
C LEU A 56 4.76 10.70 -2.28
N VAL A 57 3.62 10.72 -1.60
CA VAL A 57 3.22 9.64 -0.68
C VAL A 57 2.96 8.35 -1.47
N ALA A 58 2.24 8.43 -2.58
CA ALA A 58 1.89 7.28 -3.39
C ALA A 58 3.12 6.60 -4.03
N ILE A 59 4.03 7.37 -4.63
CA ILE A 59 5.17 6.86 -5.41
C ILE A 59 6.39 6.62 -4.53
N PHE A 60 6.64 7.47 -3.54
CA PHE A 60 7.86 7.41 -2.73
C PHE A 60 7.61 7.08 -1.26
N GLY A 61 6.38 7.22 -0.77
CA GLY A 61 6.09 7.00 0.65
C GLY A 61 6.53 8.16 1.53
N VAL A 62 6.64 9.36 0.97
CA VAL A 62 7.12 10.56 1.66
C VAL A 62 6.01 11.61 1.63
N SER A 63 5.67 12.15 2.80
CA SER A 63 4.76 13.30 2.92
C SER A 63 5.45 14.56 2.39
N GLU A 64 4.69 15.49 1.80
CA GLU A 64 5.19 16.81 1.36
C GLU A 64 5.86 17.59 2.49
N LYS A 65 5.43 17.39 3.75
CA LYS A 65 5.95 18.07 4.95
C LYS A 65 6.50 17.05 5.95
N PRO A 66 7.59 16.34 5.62
CA PRO A 66 8.08 15.24 6.43
C PRO A 66 8.55 15.69 7.83
N GLU A 67 8.94 16.95 7.99
CA GLU A 67 9.33 17.56 9.25
C GLU A 67 8.16 17.74 10.24
N ARG A 68 6.93 17.78 9.74
CA ARG A 68 5.71 17.95 10.56
C ARG A 68 5.08 16.63 10.98
N MET A 69 5.55 15.52 10.42
CA MET A 69 5.00 14.21 10.65
C MET A 69 5.87 13.40 11.61
N GLU A 70 5.23 12.75 12.57
CA GLU A 70 5.93 11.83 13.45
C GLU A 70 6.59 10.69 12.64
N ARG A 71 7.85 10.36 12.97
CA ARG A 71 8.63 9.34 12.27
C ARG A 71 7.90 8.00 12.13
N ARG A 72 7.12 7.60 13.14
CA ARG A 72 6.33 6.36 13.12
C ARG A 72 5.25 6.41 12.05
N LYS A 73 4.47 7.49 12.00
CA LYS A 73 3.44 7.74 10.96
C LYS A 73 4.05 7.77 9.56
N ALA A 74 5.19 8.45 9.40
CA ALA A 74 5.91 8.47 8.13
C ALA A 74 6.36 7.07 7.67
N ASN A 75 6.85 6.23 8.59
CA ASN A 75 7.22 4.85 8.27
C ASN A 75 6.00 4.01 7.85
N VAL A 76 4.85 4.23 8.48
CA VAL A 76 3.58 3.58 8.11
C VAL A 76 3.18 3.97 6.69
N LEU A 77 3.20 5.26 6.35
CA LEU A 77 2.90 5.74 4.99
C LEU A 77 3.83 5.08 3.97
N ALA A 78 5.13 5.08 4.25
CA ALA A 78 6.13 4.50 3.36
C ALA A 78 5.93 2.99 3.14
N PHE A 79 5.63 2.25 4.21
CA PHE A 79 5.39 0.82 4.14
C PHE A 79 4.09 0.51 3.39
N ALA A 80 2.99 1.17 3.74
CA ALA A 80 1.70 0.91 3.13
C ALA A 80 1.65 1.31 1.64
N SER A 81 2.27 2.43 1.26
CA SER A 81 2.38 2.85 -0.13
C SER A 81 3.34 1.96 -0.94
N LEU A 82 4.38 1.38 -0.31
CA LEU A 82 5.20 0.34 -0.94
C LEU A 82 4.37 -0.88 -1.35
N ILE A 83 3.49 -1.37 -0.47
CA ILE A 83 2.62 -2.51 -0.80
C ILE A 83 1.61 -2.13 -1.90
N ALA A 84 1.10 -0.89 -1.90
CA ALA A 84 0.23 -0.40 -2.97
C ALA A 84 0.93 -0.40 -4.34
N ARG A 85 2.16 0.12 -4.40
CA ARG A 85 2.99 0.09 -5.62
C ARG A 85 3.29 -1.33 -6.06
N TRP A 86 3.66 -2.21 -5.13
CA TRP A 86 3.90 -3.61 -5.44
C TRP A 86 2.66 -4.27 -6.08
N ARG A 87 1.46 -3.98 -5.58
CA ARG A 87 0.20 -4.45 -6.20
C ARG A 87 -0.02 -3.89 -7.60
N ILE A 88 0.18 -2.59 -7.80
CA ILE A 88 0.08 -1.97 -9.12
C ILE A 88 1.05 -2.62 -10.11
N LEU A 89 2.26 -2.96 -9.65
CA LEU A 89 3.29 -3.59 -10.45
C LEU A 89 2.93 -5.03 -10.81
N LEU A 90 2.38 -5.82 -9.88
CA LEU A 90 1.91 -7.18 -10.19
C LEU A 90 0.79 -7.19 -11.23
N GLU A 91 -0.05 -6.16 -11.22
CA GLU A 91 -1.21 -6.02 -12.11
C GLU A 91 -0.97 -5.00 -13.23
N TRP A 92 0.30 -4.71 -13.55
CA TRP A 92 0.66 -3.60 -14.45
C TRP A 92 0.15 -3.76 -15.89
N ARG A 93 -0.04 -5.00 -16.35
CA ARG A 93 -0.59 -5.33 -17.67
C ARG A 93 -2.11 -5.52 -17.67
N LEU A 94 -2.75 -5.53 -16.51
CA LEU A 94 -4.20 -5.66 -16.42
C LEU A 94 -4.84 -4.29 -16.67
N VAL A 95 -5.96 -4.31 -17.39
CA VAL A 95 -6.78 -3.10 -17.63
C VAL A 95 -7.43 -2.64 -16.32
N SER A 96 -7.81 -3.58 -15.46
CA SER A 96 -8.38 -3.29 -14.14
C SER A 96 -7.28 -2.85 -13.15
N PRO A 97 -7.51 -1.81 -12.33
CA PRO A 97 -6.62 -1.46 -11.23
C PRO A 97 -6.72 -2.51 -10.10
N PRO A 98 -5.73 -2.55 -9.19
CA PRO A 98 -5.81 -3.36 -7.99
C PRO A 98 -7.02 -2.97 -7.11
N GLY A 99 -7.53 -3.95 -6.37
CA GLY A 99 -8.57 -3.71 -5.36
C GLY A 99 -7.98 -3.25 -4.03
N VAL A 100 -8.61 -2.26 -3.39
CA VAL A 100 -8.20 -1.75 -2.06
C VAL A 100 -8.26 -2.86 -1.00
N VAL A 101 -9.30 -3.69 -1.02
CA VAL A 101 -9.43 -4.85 -0.12
C VAL A 101 -8.29 -5.85 -0.32
N ALA A 102 -7.91 -6.11 -1.57
CA ALA A 102 -6.78 -6.99 -1.86
C ALA A 102 -5.47 -6.40 -1.34
N TRP A 103 -5.24 -5.10 -1.55
CA TRP A 103 -4.09 -4.40 -0.97
C TRP A 103 -4.07 -4.48 0.56
N LEU A 104 -5.21 -4.31 1.25
CA LEU A 104 -5.30 -4.47 2.70
C LEU A 104 -4.92 -5.86 3.17
N GLY A 105 -5.37 -6.91 2.47
CA GLY A 105 -4.98 -8.29 2.75
C GLY A 105 -3.46 -8.47 2.70
N HIS A 106 -2.83 -7.95 1.66
CA HIS A 106 -1.36 -8.00 1.55
C HIS A 106 -0.66 -7.16 2.61
N LEU A 107 -1.18 -5.97 2.93
CA LEU A 107 -0.61 -5.13 3.96
C LEU A 107 -0.54 -5.89 5.29
N TYR A 108 -1.58 -6.64 5.64
CA TYR A 108 -1.59 -7.53 6.81
C TYR A 108 -0.56 -8.66 6.73
N ASP A 109 -0.50 -9.37 5.61
CA ASP A 109 0.46 -10.46 5.44
C ASP A 109 1.91 -9.96 5.58
N PHE A 110 2.21 -8.79 5.00
CA PHE A 110 3.53 -8.16 5.13
C PHE A 110 3.82 -7.69 6.56
N LEU A 111 2.82 -7.27 7.33
CA LEU A 111 3.00 -6.96 8.76
C LEU A 111 3.31 -8.19 9.60
N ARG A 112 2.68 -9.33 9.29
CA ARG A 112 3.03 -10.60 9.94
C ARG A 112 4.48 -10.99 9.65
N LEU A 113 4.94 -10.77 8.41
CA LEU A 113 6.34 -10.99 8.05
C LEU A 113 7.28 -10.04 8.79
N GLU A 114 6.91 -8.76 8.95
CA GLU A 114 7.66 -7.83 9.79
C GLU A 114 7.71 -8.33 11.23
N LYS A 115 6.60 -8.77 11.83
CA LYS A 115 6.57 -9.34 13.18
C LYS A 115 7.57 -10.49 13.35
N ILE A 116 7.57 -11.46 12.44
CA ILE A 116 8.52 -12.57 12.43
C ILE A 116 9.97 -12.05 12.36
N LYS A 117 10.26 -11.06 11.51
CA LYS A 117 11.60 -10.46 11.41
C LYS A 117 12.06 -9.81 12.71
N TYR A 118 11.15 -9.17 13.46
CA TYR A 118 11.47 -8.58 14.76
C TYR A 118 11.69 -9.65 15.83
N GLU A 119 10.85 -10.68 15.88
CA GLU A 119 10.99 -11.82 16.80
C GLU A 119 12.32 -12.55 16.59
N LEU A 120 12.69 -12.83 15.33
CA LEU A 120 13.98 -13.44 14.98
C LEU A 120 15.19 -12.58 15.39
N ARG A 121 15.00 -11.27 15.55
CA ARG A 121 16.02 -10.32 16.02
C ARG A 121 15.98 -10.11 17.54
N GLY A 122 15.12 -10.82 18.27
CA GLY A 122 14.92 -10.62 19.71
C GLY A 122 14.31 -9.26 20.07
N SER A 123 13.62 -8.60 19.14
CA SER A 123 13.12 -7.24 19.28
C SER A 123 11.58 -7.15 19.20
N SER A 124 10.87 -8.09 19.82
CA SER A 124 9.40 -8.11 19.82
C SER A 124 8.79 -6.80 20.34
N ARG A 125 9.40 -6.21 21.38
CA ARG A 125 9.00 -4.89 21.90
C ARG A 125 9.16 -3.77 20.86
N GLY A 126 10.19 -3.85 20.01
CA GLY A 126 10.40 -2.89 18.93
C GLY A 126 9.37 -3.01 17.81
N PHE A 127 8.75 -4.18 17.64
CA PHE A 127 7.59 -4.35 16.76
C PHE A 127 6.36 -3.66 17.34
N GLU A 128 6.04 -3.94 18.61
CA GLU A 128 4.90 -3.34 19.31
C GLU A 128 4.99 -1.80 19.30
N GLU A 129 6.12 -1.24 19.75
CA GLU A 129 6.35 0.22 19.76
C GLU A 129 6.18 0.88 18.38
N ARG A 130 6.38 0.14 17.29
CA ARG A 130 6.32 0.67 15.92
C ARG A 130 4.97 0.45 15.25
N TRP A 131 4.32 -0.69 15.51
CA TRP A 131 3.21 -1.18 14.70
C TRP A 131 1.92 -1.39 15.50
N GLU A 132 1.92 -1.23 16.83
CA GLU A 132 0.73 -1.46 17.67
C GLU A 132 -0.47 -0.64 17.20
N THR A 133 -0.33 0.68 17.04
CA THR A 133 -1.41 1.55 16.52
C THR A 133 -1.94 1.06 15.18
N PHE A 134 -1.03 0.62 14.28
CA PHE A 134 -1.41 0.07 12.99
C PHE A 134 -2.22 -1.21 13.15
N VAL A 135 -1.74 -2.16 13.96
CA VAL A 135 -2.35 -3.47 14.15
C VAL A 135 -3.72 -3.33 14.80
N THR A 136 -3.85 -2.55 15.87
CA THR A 136 -5.13 -2.32 16.56
C THR A 136 -6.15 -1.66 15.65
N MET A 137 -5.73 -0.65 14.89
CA MET A 137 -6.61 0.02 13.93
C MET A 137 -7.04 -0.94 12.82
N PHE A 138 -6.10 -1.72 12.27
CA PHE A 138 -6.37 -2.71 11.25
C PHE A 138 -7.38 -3.76 11.75
N GLU A 139 -7.16 -4.33 12.93
CA GLU A 139 -8.11 -5.25 13.56
C GLU A 139 -9.50 -4.62 13.74
N GLY A 140 -9.55 -3.34 14.14
CA GLY A 140 -10.78 -2.55 14.21
C GLY A 140 -11.51 -2.41 12.86
N LEU A 141 -10.78 -2.25 11.75
CA LEU A 141 -11.37 -2.23 10.40
C LEU A 141 -12.03 -3.55 10.02
N PHE A 142 -11.48 -4.69 10.46
CA PHE A 142 -12.06 -6.01 10.19
C PHE A 142 -13.28 -6.30 11.08
N VAL A 143 -13.28 -5.81 12.32
CA VAL A 143 -14.41 -5.96 13.26
C VAL A 143 -15.61 -5.08 12.87
N SER A 144 -15.38 -3.89 12.32
CA SER A 144 -16.42 -2.89 12.04
C SER A 144 -17.25 -3.12 10.76
N GLY A 145 -17.11 -4.27 10.09
CA GLY A 145 -17.99 -4.64 8.98
C GLY A 145 -17.51 -4.22 7.58
N GLN A 146 -16.38 -4.76 7.13
CA GLN A 146 -16.25 -5.16 5.72
C GLN A 146 -15.95 -6.65 5.68
N GLY A 147 -16.98 -7.44 5.39
CA GLY A 147 -16.89 -8.88 5.22
C GLY A 147 -16.03 -9.25 4.02
N VAL A 148 -14.71 -9.24 4.20
CA VAL A 148 -13.81 -10.02 3.37
C VAL A 148 -14.07 -11.46 3.72
N LYS A 149 -14.74 -12.19 2.83
CA LYS A 149 -14.95 -13.64 2.98
C LYS A 149 -13.60 -14.26 3.31
N LYS A 150 -13.47 -14.79 4.53
CA LYS A 150 -12.36 -15.63 4.97
C LYS A 150 -12.17 -16.72 3.92
N GLY A 151 -11.20 -16.52 3.03
CA GLY A 151 -10.62 -17.60 2.24
C GLY A 151 -10.02 -18.56 3.25
N LYS A 152 -10.63 -19.73 3.37
CA LYS A 152 -10.20 -20.81 4.26
C LYS A 152 -8.72 -21.11 3.98
N ASN A 153 -7.84 -20.72 4.90
CA ASN A 153 -6.72 -21.54 5.31
C ASN A 153 -6.28 -21.15 6.72
N LEU A 154 -6.91 -21.89 7.63
CA LEU A 154 -6.43 -22.37 8.91
C LEU A 154 -4.89 -22.42 8.98
N TYR A 155 -4.26 -21.60 9.81
CA TYR A 155 -3.08 -22.02 10.54
C TYR A 155 -3.24 -21.54 11.98
N ARG A 156 -3.65 -22.51 12.79
CA ARG A 156 -3.76 -22.49 14.24
C ARG A 156 -2.36 -22.15 14.80
N LEU A 157 -2.25 -21.08 15.57
CA LEU A 157 -1.11 -20.84 16.44
C LEU A 157 -1.55 -21.30 17.82
N ASP A 158 -1.22 -22.55 18.14
CA ASP A 158 -1.20 -22.97 19.54
C ASP A 158 0.14 -22.52 20.13
N SER A 159 0.04 -22.04 21.36
CA SER A 159 1.05 -21.42 22.23
C SER A 159 2.36 -22.20 22.39
#